data_AF-A0A0N4YP64-F1
#
_entry.id   AF-A0A0N4YP64-F1
#
_cell.length_a   1.000
_cell.length_b   1.000
_cell.length_c   1.000
_cell.angle_alpha   90.00
_cell.angle_beta   90.00
_cell.angle_gamma   90.00
#
_symmetry.space_group_name_H-M   'P 1'
#
loop_
_entity.id
_entity.type
_entity.pdbx_description
1 polymer ?
#
loop_
_entity_poly.entity_id
_entity_poly.type
_entity_poly.pdbx_seq_one_letter_code
_entity_poly.pdbx_strand_id
1 'polypeptide(L)'
;MMDQIRVIGLPTQMKKEYSSLMKELLEIVKYEDSEESAVSWPSMIGITGGTFGIRLKVTYKFWEFFKMEGKKNLAAYNKKNGTSIRFLQEKGLKQKDRENLCLYIRNVIRNRYEERGIPPIVMQLRRDKLKLGDLGVYEAVVLVERLHIDLKEWKGLSIEKLTDERLLDERKNGRVVMGPLILPGLGSEIEETTTSTAVKRIHEQDQGNISKKSKG
;
A
#
# COMPACT_ATOMS: atom_id res chain seq x y z
N MET A 1 8.12 -12.28 -10.39
CA MET A 1 8.12 -12.45 -8.91
C MET A 1 7.07 -13.52 -8.57
N MET A 2 7.35 -14.43 -7.63
CA MET A 2 6.35 -15.41 -7.18
C MET A 2 5.40 -14.73 -6.18
N ASP A 3 4.10 -14.86 -6.40
CA ASP A 3 3.08 -14.33 -5.50
C ASP A 3 2.73 -15.37 -4.43
N GLN A 4 2.41 -14.92 -3.22
CA GLN A 4 1.82 -15.79 -2.21
C GLN A 4 0.30 -15.68 -2.29
N ILE A 5 -0.38 -16.82 -2.23
CA ILE A 5 -1.84 -16.87 -2.22
C ILE A 5 -2.32 -17.73 -1.06
N ARG A 6 -3.54 -17.47 -0.59
CA ARG A 6 -4.30 -18.35 0.27
C ARG A 6 -5.39 -19.03 -0.54
N VAL A 7 -5.44 -20.35 -0.44
CA VAL A 7 -6.57 -21.15 -0.91
C VAL A 7 -7.39 -21.52 0.32
N ILE A 8 -8.62 -21.05 0.40
CA ILE A 8 -9.50 -21.24 1.56
C ILE A 8 -10.82 -21.89 1.15
N GLY A 9 -11.53 -22.47 2.11
CA GLY A 9 -12.82 -23.14 1.85
C GLY A 9 -12.65 -24.51 1.20
N LEU A 10 -11.48 -25.14 1.37
CA LEU A 10 -11.24 -26.51 0.93
C LEU A 10 -11.98 -27.47 1.87
N PRO A 11 -12.91 -28.31 1.38
CA PRO A 11 -13.57 -29.31 2.20
C PRO A 11 -12.56 -30.26 2.85
N THR A 12 -12.76 -30.66 4.11
CA THR A 12 -11.82 -31.56 4.81
C THR A 12 -11.64 -32.90 4.08
N GLN A 13 -12.62 -33.34 3.26
CA GLN A 13 -12.47 -34.55 2.45
C GLN A 13 -11.38 -34.42 1.37
N MET A 14 -11.02 -33.20 0.94
CA MET A 14 -9.93 -32.96 -0.01
C MET A 14 -8.54 -32.99 0.66
N LYS A 15 -8.47 -33.16 1.99
CA LYS A 15 -7.20 -33.18 2.71
C LYS A 15 -6.40 -34.41 2.31
N LYS A 16 -5.30 -34.17 1.62
CA LYS A 16 -4.36 -35.18 1.13
C LYS A 16 -2.93 -34.62 1.19
N GLU A 17 -1.95 -35.42 0.79
CA GLU A 17 -0.57 -34.95 0.64
C GLU A 17 -0.52 -33.71 -0.27
N TYR A 18 0.27 -32.70 0.12
CA TYR A 18 0.26 -31.42 -0.58
C TYR A 18 0.59 -31.53 -2.07
N SER A 19 1.50 -32.43 -2.45
CA SER A 19 1.86 -32.72 -3.84
C SER A 19 0.64 -33.07 -4.68
N SER A 20 -0.23 -33.94 -4.15
CA SER A 20 -1.46 -34.37 -4.79
C SER A 20 -2.54 -33.28 -4.75
N LEU A 21 -2.66 -32.56 -3.64
CA LEU A 21 -3.62 -31.45 -3.51
C LEU A 21 -3.30 -30.32 -4.49
N MET A 22 -2.03 -29.96 -4.64
CA MET A 22 -1.58 -28.93 -5.58
C MET A 22 -1.92 -29.30 -7.03
N LYS A 23 -1.68 -30.56 -7.43
CA LYS A 23 -2.07 -31.06 -8.77
C LYS A 23 -3.57 -30.94 -9.00
N GLU A 24 -4.38 -31.41 -8.05
CA GLU A 24 -5.84 -31.31 -8.13
C GLU A 24 -6.31 -29.84 -8.20
N LEU A 25 -5.68 -28.92 -7.47
CA LEU A 25 -6.00 -27.49 -7.56
C LEU A 25 -5.72 -26.91 -8.94
N LEU A 26 -4.64 -27.33 -9.61
CA LEU A 26 -4.34 -26.96 -10.99
C LEU A 26 -5.37 -27.53 -11.97
N GLU A 27 -5.78 -28.78 -11.79
CA GLU A 27 -6.81 -29.44 -12.59
C GLU A 27 -8.18 -28.74 -12.44
N ILE A 28 -8.56 -28.37 -11.21
CA ILE A 28 -9.82 -27.65 -10.92
C ILE A 28 -9.90 -26.33 -11.69
N VAL A 29 -8.79 -25.60 -11.76
CA VAL A 29 -8.72 -24.33 -12.50
C VAL A 29 -8.40 -24.52 -13.98
N LYS A 30 -8.17 -25.76 -14.42
CA LYS A 30 -7.80 -26.17 -15.78
C LYS A 30 -6.52 -25.51 -16.28
N TYR A 31 -5.49 -25.50 -15.44
CA TYR A 31 -4.16 -25.02 -15.85
C TYR A 31 -3.36 -26.18 -16.44
N GLU A 32 -3.07 -26.12 -17.74
CA GLU A 32 -2.45 -27.21 -18.52
C GLU A 32 -0.94 -27.04 -18.75
N ASP A 33 -0.37 -25.92 -18.30
CA ASP A 33 1.03 -25.60 -18.56
C ASP A 33 1.97 -26.52 -17.76
N SER A 34 2.94 -27.11 -18.45
CA SER A 34 3.76 -28.25 -17.99
C SER A 34 4.89 -27.87 -17.03
N GLU A 35 4.93 -26.65 -16.52
CA GLU A 35 5.93 -26.27 -15.52
C GLU A 35 5.62 -26.97 -14.20
N GLU A 36 6.51 -27.89 -13.78
CA GLU A 36 6.45 -28.64 -12.51
C GLU A 36 6.41 -27.77 -11.24
N SER A 37 6.34 -26.44 -11.37
CA SER A 37 6.45 -25.48 -10.25
C SER A 37 5.42 -24.34 -10.25
N ALA A 38 4.32 -24.44 -11.01
CA ALA A 38 3.27 -23.40 -11.05
C ALA A 38 2.75 -23.01 -9.65
N VAL A 39 2.68 -23.98 -8.74
CA VAL A 39 2.36 -23.85 -7.31
C VAL A 39 3.44 -24.55 -6.48
N SER A 40 3.82 -23.97 -5.35
CA SER A 40 4.86 -24.52 -4.46
C SER A 40 4.69 -24.03 -3.02
N TRP A 41 5.55 -24.52 -2.11
CA TRP A 41 5.59 -24.10 -0.70
C TRP A 41 4.24 -24.17 0.04
N PRO A 42 3.58 -25.34 0.04
CA PRO A 42 2.30 -25.51 0.71
C PRO A 42 2.46 -25.45 2.23
N SER A 43 1.60 -24.67 2.88
CA SER A 43 1.54 -24.56 4.35
C SER A 43 0.11 -24.44 4.83
N MET A 44 -0.27 -25.17 5.88
CA MET A 44 -1.62 -25.12 6.45
C MET A 44 -1.85 -23.80 7.19
N ILE A 45 -2.98 -23.14 6.92
CA ILE A 45 -3.37 -21.87 7.57
C ILE A 45 -4.29 -22.13 8.76
N GLY A 46 -5.12 -23.18 8.70
CA GLY A 46 -6.07 -23.53 9.74
C GLY A 46 -7.23 -24.37 9.23
N ILE A 47 -8.07 -24.82 10.16
CA ILE A 47 -9.27 -25.64 9.90
C ILE A 47 -10.45 -24.94 10.57
N THR A 48 -11.57 -24.80 9.85
CA THR A 48 -12.79 -24.14 10.36
C THR A 48 -14.02 -24.74 9.71
N GLY A 49 -15.01 -25.17 10.52
CA GLY A 49 -16.34 -25.56 10.03
C GLY A 49 -16.34 -26.59 8.91
N GLY A 50 -15.55 -27.66 9.02
CA GLY A 50 -15.47 -28.71 7.99
C GLY A 50 -14.69 -28.32 6.73
N THR A 51 -13.99 -27.19 6.76
CA THR A 51 -13.08 -26.75 5.70
C THR A 51 -11.70 -26.44 6.26
N PHE A 52 -10.69 -26.38 5.39
CA PHE A 52 -9.35 -25.95 5.73
C PHE A 52 -8.84 -24.94 4.72
N GLY A 53 -7.75 -24.27 5.08
CA GLY A 53 -7.03 -23.34 4.22
C GLY A 53 -5.56 -23.69 4.13
N ILE A 54 -4.97 -23.42 2.97
CA ILE A 54 -3.54 -23.55 2.71
C ILE A 54 -2.99 -22.27 2.09
N ARG A 55 -1.72 -22.00 2.36
CA ARG A 55 -0.91 -20.98 1.70
C ARG A 55 -0.04 -21.64 0.65
N LEU A 56 0.06 -21.03 -0.52
CA LEU A 56 0.89 -21.47 -1.63
C LEU A 56 1.72 -20.28 -2.15
N LYS A 57 2.93 -20.55 -2.65
CA LYS A 57 3.62 -19.68 -3.60
C LYS A 57 3.19 -20.07 -5.01
N VAL A 58 2.96 -19.09 -5.87
CA VAL A 58 2.58 -19.31 -7.26
C VAL A 58 3.44 -18.51 -8.22
N THR A 59 3.59 -19.05 -9.42
CA THR A 59 4.27 -18.32 -10.50
C THR A 59 3.38 -17.18 -11.01
N TYR A 60 4.02 -16.15 -11.56
CA TYR A 60 3.31 -15.02 -12.16
C TYR A 60 2.40 -15.48 -13.31
N LYS A 61 2.90 -16.40 -14.16
CA LYS A 61 2.16 -16.97 -15.30
C LYS A 61 0.87 -17.66 -14.85
N PHE A 62 0.95 -18.50 -13.82
CA PHE A 62 -0.22 -19.12 -13.22
C PHE A 62 -1.22 -18.08 -12.68
N TRP A 63 -0.72 -17.06 -11.97
CA TRP A 63 -1.60 -16.06 -11.36
C TRP A 63 -2.32 -15.19 -12.42
N GLU A 64 -1.65 -14.81 -13.50
CA GLU A 64 -2.29 -14.13 -14.63
C GLU A 64 -3.36 -15.00 -15.29
N PHE A 65 -3.04 -16.26 -15.59
CA PHE A 65 -4.03 -17.22 -16.08
C PHE A 65 -5.24 -17.34 -15.14
N PHE A 66 -5.00 -17.46 -13.84
CA PHE A 66 -6.07 -17.61 -12.86
C PHE A 66 -7.00 -16.39 -12.86
N LYS A 67 -6.45 -15.17 -12.96
CA LYS A 67 -7.25 -13.94 -13.02
C LYS A 67 -8.11 -13.87 -14.28
N MET A 68 -7.60 -14.34 -15.42
CA MET A 68 -8.30 -14.29 -16.71
C MET A 68 -9.35 -15.40 -16.87
N GLU A 69 -8.98 -16.64 -16.57
CA GLU A 69 -9.76 -17.84 -16.89
C GLU A 69 -9.99 -18.74 -15.68
N GLY A 70 -8.95 -19.00 -14.89
CA GLY A 70 -9.02 -19.95 -13.77
C GLY A 70 -10.10 -19.61 -12.72
N LYS A 71 -10.41 -18.32 -12.52
CA LYS A 71 -11.48 -17.86 -11.63
C LYS A 71 -12.87 -18.31 -12.11
N LYS A 72 -13.11 -18.34 -13.43
CA LYS A 72 -14.37 -18.81 -14.03
C LYS A 72 -14.47 -20.34 -13.86
N ASN A 73 -13.38 -21.05 -14.11
CA ASN A 73 -13.30 -22.50 -13.94
C ASN A 73 -13.54 -22.92 -12.48
N LEU A 74 -12.90 -22.23 -11.52
CA LEU A 74 -13.12 -22.45 -10.10
C LEU A 74 -14.57 -22.20 -9.68
N ALA A 75 -15.19 -21.14 -10.21
CA ALA A 75 -16.60 -20.84 -9.93
C ALA A 75 -17.54 -21.94 -10.47
N ALA A 76 -17.27 -22.47 -11.67
CA ALA A 76 -18.02 -23.59 -12.24
C ALA A 76 -17.84 -24.87 -11.41
N TYR A 77 -16.62 -25.17 -10.98
CA TYR A 77 -16.33 -26.30 -10.09
C TYR A 77 -17.05 -26.16 -8.75
N ASN A 78 -16.98 -24.99 -8.11
CA ASN A 78 -17.66 -24.71 -6.85
C ASN A 78 -19.16 -24.94 -6.97
N LYS A 79 -19.79 -24.42 -8.03
CA LYS A 79 -21.22 -24.60 -8.29
C LYS A 79 -21.59 -26.07 -8.49
N LYS A 80 -20.76 -26.83 -9.22
CA LYS A 80 -21.00 -28.25 -9.52
C LYS A 80 -20.86 -29.14 -8.29
N ASN A 81 -19.89 -28.86 -7.42
CA ASN A 81 -19.53 -29.73 -6.30
C ASN A 81 -20.05 -29.23 -4.94
N GLY A 82 -20.82 -28.14 -4.92
CA GLY A 82 -21.33 -27.55 -3.67
C GLY A 82 -20.23 -27.02 -2.75
N THR A 83 -19.10 -26.59 -3.31
CA THR A 83 -17.94 -26.08 -2.55
C THR A 83 -17.83 -24.56 -2.66
N SER A 84 -17.04 -23.96 -1.79
CA SER A 84 -16.82 -22.51 -1.75
C SER A 84 -15.33 -22.16 -1.73
N ILE A 85 -14.54 -22.85 -2.57
CA ILE A 85 -13.10 -22.69 -2.63
C ILE A 85 -12.76 -21.30 -3.19
N ARG A 86 -11.82 -20.59 -2.55
CA ARG A 86 -11.39 -19.25 -2.98
C ARG A 86 -9.88 -19.14 -2.96
N PHE A 87 -9.33 -18.57 -4.03
CA PHE A 87 -7.92 -18.21 -4.16
C PHE A 87 -7.80 -16.71 -3.91
N LEU A 88 -6.99 -16.33 -2.93
CA LEU A 88 -6.83 -14.96 -2.47
C LEU A 88 -5.36 -14.59 -2.51
N GLN A 89 -5.00 -13.57 -3.29
CA GLN A 89 -3.64 -13.02 -3.25
C GLN A 89 -3.33 -12.54 -1.83
N GLU A 90 -2.23 -13.03 -1.25
CA GLU A 90 -1.69 -12.40 -0.06
C GLU A 90 -1.04 -11.10 -0.48
N LYS A 91 -1.57 -10.00 0.05
CA LYS A 91 -0.85 -8.74 0.02
C LYS A 91 0.41 -8.93 0.85
N GLY A 92 1.57 -8.56 0.29
CA GLY A 92 2.81 -8.50 1.07
C GLY A 92 2.61 -7.62 2.31
N LEU A 93 3.34 -7.92 3.39
CA LEU A 93 3.24 -7.19 4.66
C LEU A 93 3.30 -5.66 4.46
N LYS A 94 4.18 -5.21 3.55
CA LYS A 94 4.29 -3.80 3.15
C LYS A 94 2.97 -3.22 2.63
N GLN A 95 2.29 -3.90 1.72
CA GLN A 95 1.03 -3.42 1.15
C GLN A 95 -0.10 -3.43 2.19
N LYS A 96 -0.18 -4.49 3.01
CA LYS A 96 -1.14 -4.57 4.11
C LYS A 96 -0.95 -3.43 5.10
N ASP A 97 0.29 -3.16 5.48
CA ASP A 97 0.60 -2.11 6.44
C ASP A 97 0.41 -0.70 5.87
N ARG A 98 0.59 -0.49 4.55
CA ARG A 98 0.19 0.77 3.90
C ARG A 98 -1.32 1.03 4.00
N GLU A 99 -2.14 0.00 3.80
CA GLU A 99 -3.60 0.11 3.93
C GLU A 99 -4.01 0.35 5.38
N ASN A 100 -3.39 -0.37 6.32
CA ASN A 100 -3.60 -0.15 7.75
C ASN A 100 -3.16 1.25 8.20
N LEU A 101 -2.07 1.78 7.64
CA LEU A 101 -1.60 3.14 7.92
C LEU A 101 -2.62 4.18 7.42
N CYS A 102 -3.30 3.95 6.29
CA CYS A 102 -4.40 4.82 5.86
C CYS A 102 -5.55 4.85 6.88
N LEU A 103 -5.88 3.70 7.47
CA LEU A 103 -6.90 3.61 8.52
C LEU A 103 -6.46 4.34 9.79
N TYR A 104 -5.20 4.15 10.20
CA TYR A 104 -4.62 4.84 11.34
C TYR A 104 -4.69 6.37 11.17
N ILE A 105 -4.19 6.88 10.04
CA ILE A 105 -4.21 8.32 9.71
C ILE A 105 -5.64 8.86 9.70
N ARG A 106 -6.60 8.11 9.12
CA ARG A 106 -8.01 8.52 9.12
C ARG A 106 -8.57 8.69 10.53
N ASN A 107 -8.21 7.80 11.46
CA ASN A 107 -8.64 7.92 12.85
C ASN A 107 -7.97 9.11 13.54
N VAL A 108 -6.66 9.31 13.34
CA VAL A 108 -5.96 10.50 13.86
C VAL A 108 -6.60 11.80 13.38
N ILE A 109 -6.89 11.90 12.07
CA ILE A 109 -7.57 13.07 11.51
C ILE A 109 -8.93 13.25 12.18
N ARG A 110 -9.74 12.17 12.28
CA ARG A 110 -11.07 12.25 12.92
C ARG A 110 -10.98 12.75 14.36
N ASN A 111 -10.05 12.23 15.15
CA ASN A 111 -9.87 12.64 16.54
C ASN A 111 -9.54 14.14 16.64
N ARG A 112 -8.67 14.67 15.78
CA ARG A 112 -8.37 16.12 15.74
C ARG A 112 -9.62 16.98 15.48
N TYR A 113 -10.56 16.51 14.67
CA TYR A 113 -11.85 17.19 14.44
C TYR A 113 -12.81 17.05 15.62
N GLU A 114 -12.89 15.86 16.21
CA GLU A 114 -13.72 15.58 17.39
C GLU A 114 -13.29 16.42 18.59
N GLU A 115 -11.98 16.58 18.81
CA GLU A 115 -11.41 17.44 19.86
C GLU A 115 -11.82 18.91 19.74
N ARG A 116 -12.13 19.37 18.51
CA ARG A 116 -12.60 20.73 18.25
C ARG A 116 -14.12 20.84 18.13
N GLY A 117 -14.85 19.73 18.24
CA GLY A 117 -16.30 19.70 18.08
C GLY A 117 -16.78 20.04 16.66
N ILE A 118 -15.91 19.89 15.64
CA ILE A 118 -16.22 20.20 14.24
C ILE A 118 -16.41 18.87 13.48
N PRO A 119 -17.35 18.77 12.54
CA PRO A 119 -17.48 17.56 11.72
C PRO A 119 -16.21 17.33 10.87
N PRO A 120 -15.70 16.08 10.80
CA PRO A 120 -14.52 15.77 10.01
C PRO A 120 -14.80 15.89 8.51
N ILE A 121 -13.77 16.26 7.74
CA ILE A 121 -13.83 16.19 6.28
C ILE A 121 -14.13 14.76 5.81
N VAL A 122 -14.76 14.66 4.63
CA VAL A 122 -15.04 13.37 4.01
C VAL A 122 -13.73 12.67 3.67
N MET A 123 -13.53 11.47 4.21
CA MET A 123 -12.33 10.64 3.96
C MET A 123 -12.72 9.32 3.31
N GLN A 124 -12.12 9.02 2.15
CA GLN A 124 -12.37 7.77 1.41
C GLN A 124 -11.06 7.00 1.19
N LEU A 125 -11.03 5.72 1.58
CA LEU A 125 -9.91 4.84 1.28
C LEU A 125 -9.97 4.42 -0.20
N ARG A 126 -8.82 4.51 -0.88
CA ARG A 126 -8.60 4.01 -2.23
C ARG A 126 -7.33 3.15 -2.26
N ARG A 127 -7.49 1.86 -1.95
CA ARG A 127 -6.38 0.91 -1.76
C ARG A 127 -5.43 1.42 -0.66
N ASP A 128 -4.18 1.70 -0.98
CA ASP A 128 -3.12 2.24 -0.12
C ASP A 128 -3.03 3.77 -0.12
N LYS A 129 -4.08 4.43 -0.62
CA LYS A 129 -4.20 5.89 -0.64
C LYS A 129 -5.44 6.36 0.10
N LEU A 130 -5.36 7.57 0.64
CA LEU A 130 -6.47 8.23 1.34
C LEU A 130 -6.87 9.48 0.55
N LYS A 131 -8.14 9.54 0.14
CA LYS A 131 -8.74 10.76 -0.41
C LYS A 131 -9.29 11.61 0.72
N LEU A 132 -8.88 12.87 0.78
CA LEU A 132 -9.29 13.85 1.78
C LEU A 132 -10.15 14.94 1.12
N GLY A 133 -11.47 14.81 1.16
CA GLY A 133 -12.41 15.76 0.56
C GLY A 133 -12.00 16.18 -0.85
N ASP A 134 -11.85 17.49 -1.04
CA ASP A 134 -11.38 18.13 -2.28
C ASP A 134 -9.87 18.42 -2.28
N LEU A 135 -9.14 18.11 -1.20
CA LEU A 135 -7.68 18.31 -1.13
C LEU A 135 -6.93 17.36 -2.07
N GLY A 136 -7.50 16.18 -2.33
CA GLY A 136 -6.98 15.21 -3.28
C GLY A 136 -6.73 13.84 -2.67
N VAL A 137 -5.93 13.03 -3.38
CA VAL A 137 -5.61 11.64 -3.04
C VAL A 137 -4.13 11.55 -2.70
N TYR A 138 -3.83 11.06 -1.51
CA TYR A 138 -2.47 11.02 -0.99
C TYR A 138 -2.06 9.61 -0.58
N GLU A 139 -0.78 9.34 -0.70
CA GLU A 139 -0.16 8.16 -0.11
C GLU A 139 -0.04 8.32 1.41
N ALA A 140 -0.22 7.22 2.15
CA ALA A 140 -0.20 7.25 3.60
C ALA A 140 1.11 7.83 4.17
N VAL A 141 2.26 7.42 3.61
CA VAL A 141 3.58 7.90 4.06
C VAL A 141 3.78 9.40 3.83
N VAL A 142 3.15 9.97 2.79
CA VAL A 142 3.17 11.42 2.51
C VAL A 142 2.32 12.17 3.52
N LEU A 143 1.16 11.61 3.89
CA LEU A 143 0.26 12.24 4.86
C LEU A 143 0.86 12.29 6.26
N VAL A 144 1.59 11.26 6.71
CA VAL A 144 2.27 11.29 8.02
C VAL A 144 3.18 12.50 8.11
N GLU A 145 3.99 12.74 7.08
CA GLU A 145 4.93 13.85 7.02
C GLU A 145 4.20 15.20 6.93
N ARG A 146 3.28 15.36 5.98
CA ARG A 146 2.61 16.64 5.72
C ARG A 146 1.64 17.06 6.82
N LEU A 147 1.10 16.12 7.60
CA LEU A 147 0.18 16.39 8.72
C LEU A 147 0.87 16.32 10.09
N HIS A 148 2.19 16.11 10.12
CA HIS A 148 2.99 15.92 11.34
C HIS A 148 2.32 14.94 12.32
N ILE A 149 1.99 13.74 11.83
CA ILE A 149 1.34 12.71 12.64
C ILE A 149 2.39 12.00 13.49
N ASP A 150 2.22 12.05 14.81
CA ASP A 150 2.98 11.22 15.74
C ASP A 150 2.58 9.74 15.57
N LEU A 151 3.57 8.87 15.43
CA LEU A 151 3.40 7.43 15.18
C LEU A 151 3.69 6.58 16.42
N LYS A 152 3.76 7.14 17.63
CA LYS A 152 3.98 6.36 18.86
C LYS A 152 3.03 5.16 19.04
N GLU A 153 1.78 5.30 18.61
CA GLU A 153 0.77 4.23 18.72
C GLU A 153 0.72 3.30 17.49
N TRP A 154 1.49 3.61 16.44
CA TRP A 154 1.57 2.79 15.25
C TRP A 154 2.39 1.53 15.50
N LYS A 155 1.81 0.36 15.21
CA LYS A 155 2.42 -0.96 15.47
C LYS A 155 2.82 -1.74 14.21
N GLY A 156 2.73 -1.13 13.03
CA GLY A 156 3.12 -1.76 11.78
C GLY A 156 4.59 -1.49 11.40
N LEU A 157 4.95 -1.78 10.16
CA LEU A 157 6.27 -1.44 9.61
C LEU A 157 6.58 0.06 9.74
N SER A 158 7.87 0.38 9.88
CA SER A 158 8.35 1.76 9.94
C SER A 158 8.06 2.51 8.63
N ILE A 159 8.01 3.84 8.70
CA ILE A 159 7.73 4.69 7.53
C ILE A 159 8.78 4.50 6.44
N GLU A 160 10.05 4.30 6.79
CA GLU A 160 11.13 4.05 5.82
C GLU A 160 10.85 2.77 5.04
N LYS A 161 10.43 1.69 5.71
CA LYS A 161 10.09 0.41 5.07
C LYS A 161 8.81 0.50 4.24
N LEU A 162 7.88 1.37 4.63
CA LEU A 162 6.64 1.61 3.89
C LEU A 162 6.80 2.60 2.74
N THR A 163 7.88 3.37 2.68
CA THR A 163 8.18 4.31 1.59
C THR A 163 8.69 3.56 0.35
N ASP A 164 8.41 4.08 -0.85
CA ASP A 164 9.00 3.55 -2.09
C ASP A 164 10.45 4.01 -2.25
N GLU A 165 11.31 3.14 -2.80
CA GLU A 165 12.75 3.40 -2.97
C GLU A 165 13.02 4.69 -3.76
N ARG A 166 12.25 4.91 -4.84
CA ARG A 166 12.33 6.15 -5.62
C ARG A 166 12.13 7.40 -4.76
N LEU A 167 11.12 7.38 -3.88
CA LEU A 167 10.80 8.52 -3.02
C LEU A 167 11.87 8.70 -1.92
N LEU A 168 12.45 7.60 -1.41
CA LEU A 168 13.58 7.65 -0.49
C LEU A 168 14.82 8.27 -1.15
N ASP A 169 15.11 7.91 -2.39
CA ASP A 169 16.25 8.45 -3.14
C ASP A 169 16.04 9.92 -3.49
N GLU A 170 14.83 10.30 -3.91
CA GLU A 170 14.48 11.71 -4.15
C GLU A 170 14.59 12.56 -2.86
N ARG A 171 14.20 12.00 -1.71
CA ARG A 171 14.40 12.63 -0.38
C ARG A 171 15.87 12.79 -0.03
N LYS A 172 16.68 11.73 -0.15
CA LYS A 172 18.13 11.77 0.12
C LYS A 172 18.84 12.82 -0.73
N ASN A 173 18.39 12.99 -1.97
CA ASN A 173 18.95 13.94 -2.91
C ASN A 173 18.38 15.38 -2.76
N GLY A 174 17.54 15.64 -1.75
CA GLY A 174 16.94 16.95 -1.50
C GLY A 174 15.97 17.43 -2.59
N ARG A 175 15.49 16.53 -3.46
CA ARG A 175 14.64 16.87 -4.61
C ARG A 175 13.15 16.90 -4.26
N VAL A 176 12.80 16.43 -3.06
CA VAL A 176 11.42 16.41 -2.55
C VAL A 176 11.34 17.26 -1.30
N VAL A 177 10.62 18.38 -1.40
CA VAL A 177 10.21 19.19 -0.26
C VAL A 177 8.70 19.02 -0.11
N MET A 178 8.26 18.36 0.95
CA MET A 178 6.83 18.20 1.25
C MET A 178 6.40 19.31 2.20
N GLY A 179 5.72 20.33 1.69
CA GLY A 179 5.11 21.36 2.54
C GLY A 179 3.96 20.82 3.39
N PRO A 180 3.62 21.47 4.51
CA PRO A 180 2.53 21.04 5.38
C PRO A 180 1.20 20.97 4.60
N LEU A 181 0.31 20.09 5.04
CA LEU A 181 -1.05 19.99 4.53
C LEU A 181 -2.01 20.55 5.58
N ILE A 182 -2.73 21.60 5.22
CA ILE A 182 -3.71 22.23 6.10
C ILE A 182 -5.06 21.54 5.92
N LEU A 183 -5.64 21.05 7.02
CA LEU A 183 -6.95 20.44 7.02
C LEU A 183 -8.04 21.51 7.22
N PRO A 184 -9.06 21.59 6.34
CA PRO A 184 -10.14 22.57 6.43
C PRO A 184 -10.82 22.58 7.80
N GLY A 185 -10.97 23.73 8.44
CA GLY A 185 -11.62 23.83 9.76
C GLY A 185 -10.74 23.47 10.96
N LEU A 186 -9.55 22.87 10.75
CA LEU A 186 -8.56 22.65 11.82
C LEU A 186 -7.50 23.75 11.88
N GLY A 187 -7.53 24.74 10.99
CA GLY A 187 -6.55 25.84 11.00
C GLY A 187 -5.09 25.34 10.93
N SER A 188 -4.16 26.28 10.86
CA SER A 188 -2.73 25.98 10.89
C SER A 188 -2.27 25.96 12.35
N GLU A 189 -2.30 24.80 13.00
CA GLU A 189 -1.35 24.58 14.11
C GLU A 189 0.01 24.28 13.48
N ILE A 190 0.61 25.30 12.86
CA ILE A 190 2.04 25.32 12.67
C ILE A 190 2.53 25.89 13.99
N GLU A 191 2.89 25.02 14.94
CA GLU A 191 3.77 25.43 16.02
C GLU A 191 4.99 26.08 15.38
N GLU A 192 5.18 27.37 15.66
CA GLU A 192 6.38 28.14 15.31
C GLU A 192 7.59 27.54 16.03
N THR A 193 8.09 26.40 15.55
CA THR A 193 9.38 25.88 15.98
C THR A 193 10.18 25.54 14.74
N THR A 194 10.74 26.58 14.11
CA THR A 194 12.11 26.61 13.60
C THR A 194 12.38 27.95 12.94
N THR A 195 13.00 28.85 13.70
CA THR A 195 13.99 29.77 13.17
C THR A 195 15.01 28.99 12.35
N SER A 196 14.98 29.09 11.02
CA SER A 196 16.21 29.02 10.21
C SER A 196 16.00 29.53 8.78
N THR A 197 16.54 30.72 8.56
CA THR A 197 17.31 31.11 7.37
C THR A 197 16.63 30.95 6.01
N ALA A 198 15.77 31.91 5.68
CA ALA A 198 15.54 32.28 4.29
C ALA A 198 16.88 32.68 3.65
N VAL A 199 17.43 31.78 2.83
CA VAL A 199 18.53 32.08 1.91
C VAL A 199 18.09 33.24 1.03
N LYS A 200 18.59 34.44 1.34
CA LYS A 200 18.60 35.57 0.42
C LYS A 200 19.26 35.09 -0.86
N ARG A 201 18.47 34.88 -1.93
CA ARG A 201 19.04 34.84 -3.28
C ARG A 201 19.66 36.21 -3.52
N ILE A 202 20.98 36.20 -3.59
CA ILE A 202 21.80 37.26 -4.16
C ILE A 202 21.29 37.44 -5.59
N HIS A 203 20.69 38.60 -5.86
CA HIS A 203 20.53 39.08 -7.23
C HIS A 203 21.83 39.83 -7.51
N GLU A 204 22.77 39.17 -8.20
CA GLU A 204 23.90 39.85 -8.83
C GLU A 204 23.32 40.85 -9.84
N GLN A 205 23.30 42.13 -9.47
CA GLN A 205 23.26 43.20 -10.46
C GLN A 205 24.65 43.29 -11.06
N ASP A 206 24.74 42.79 -12.28
CA ASP A 206 25.80 43.03 -13.24
C ASP A 206 25.87 44.55 -13.52
N GLN A 207 26.59 45.30 -12.69
CA GLN A 207 27.04 46.66 -13.01
C GLN A 207 28.47 46.58 -13.51
N GLY A 208 28.60 46.30 -14.81
CA GLY A 208 29.81 46.50 -15.58
C GLY A 208 30.26 47.95 -15.51
N ASN A 209 31.33 48.17 -14.74
CA ASN A 209 32.00 49.44 -14.56
C ASN A 209 32.89 49.73 -15.80
N ILE A 210 32.38 50.47 -16.79
CA ILE A 210 33.23 51.06 -17.84
C ILE A 210 33.55 52.50 -17.44
N SER A 211 34.79 52.67 -16.99
CA SER A 211 35.45 53.95 -16.76
C SER A 211 35.42 54.85 -18.00
N LYS A 212 34.74 55.99 -17.90
CA LYS A 212 34.98 57.16 -18.76
C LYS A 212 35.79 58.18 -17.96
N LYS A 213 37.03 58.38 -18.41
CA LYS A 213 37.94 59.45 -17.98
C LYS A 213 37.26 60.82 -18.07
N SER A 214 37.46 61.61 -17.01
CA SER A 214 37.23 63.05 -16.95
C SER A 214 38.13 63.79 -17.94
N LYS A 215 37.58 64.89 -18.49
CA LYS A 215 38.24 65.90 -19.31
C LYS A 215 39.36 66.62 -18.56
N GLY A 216 40.35 67.07 -19.33
CA GLY A 216 41.46 67.95 -18.99
C GLY A 216 42.35 68.08 -20.20
#